data_AF-A0A6I2TWH6-F1
#
_entry.id   AF-A0A6I2TWH6-F1
#
_cell.length_a   1.000
_cell.length_b   1.000
_cell.length_c   1.000
_cell.angle_alpha   90.00
_cell.angle_beta   90.00
_cell.angle_gamma   90.00
#
_symmetry.space_group_name_H-M   'P 1'
#
loop_
_entity.id
_entity.type
_entity.pdbx_description
1 polymer ?
#
loop_
_entity_poly.entity_id
_entity_poly.type
_entity_poly.pdbx_seq_one_letter_code
_entity_poly.pdbx_strand_id
1 'polypeptide(L)'
;MGYRLHSATRYEVKYSAGDFNHQCEEIHNLLSACGAEYTGDCYDSEFEVSRNDWEKVIKKLKNLDSLPEEEKDEIMEAIGEMKCTLKNIIEGMEFLLKESDPNNDFLHLSYF
;
A
#
# COMPACT_ATOMS: atom_id res chain seq x y z
N MET A 1 -14.19 17.21 3.20
CA MET A 1 -14.11 16.13 2.20
C MET A 1 -15.52 15.83 1.71
N GLY A 2 -15.74 15.75 0.40
CA GLY A 2 -17.06 15.48 -0.18
C GLY A 2 -17.27 13.97 -0.40
N TYR A 3 -18.48 13.48 -0.16
CA TYR A 3 -18.87 12.10 -0.44
C TYR A 3 -18.92 11.89 -1.97
N ARG A 4 -18.18 10.90 -2.49
CA ARG A 4 -18.23 10.49 -3.91
C ARG A 4 -18.82 9.10 -4.01
N LEU A 5 -19.68 8.90 -5.01
CA LEU A 5 -20.22 7.59 -5.40
C LEU A 5 -19.58 7.24 -6.74
N HIS A 6 -18.60 6.33 -6.74
CA HIS A 6 -17.97 5.86 -7.99
C HIS A 6 -18.79 4.68 -8.55
N SER A 7 -19.01 4.68 -9.86
CA SER A 7 -19.57 3.54 -10.60
C SER A 7 -18.51 3.08 -11.60
N ALA A 8 -17.73 2.07 -11.22
CA ALA A 8 -16.78 1.43 -12.10
C ALA A 8 -17.53 0.49 -13.05
N THR A 9 -17.37 0.69 -14.36
CA THR A 9 -18.03 -0.14 -15.39
C THR A 9 -17.17 -1.32 -15.86
N ARG A 10 -15.86 -1.33 -15.54
CA ARG A 10 -14.91 -2.40 -15.91
C ARG A 10 -13.78 -2.46 -14.89
N TYR A 11 -13.53 -3.63 -14.33
CA TYR A 11 -12.36 -3.92 -13.50
C TYR A 11 -11.38 -4.78 -14.30
N GLU A 12 -10.16 -4.28 -14.51
CA GLU A 12 -9.04 -5.11 -14.98
C GLU A 12 -8.17 -5.43 -13.78
N VAL A 13 -8.32 -6.66 -13.27
CA VAL A 13 -7.55 -7.15 -12.12
C VAL A 13 -6.17 -7.57 -12.60
N LYS A 14 -5.14 -7.02 -11.99
CA LYS A 14 -3.76 -7.42 -12.19
C LYS A 14 -3.20 -7.95 -10.87
N TYR A 15 -2.61 -9.14 -10.93
CA TYR A 15 -2.04 -9.78 -9.75
C TYR A 15 -0.62 -9.25 -9.51
N SER A 16 -0.31 -8.91 -8.26
CA SER A 16 1.06 -8.68 -7.81
C SER A 16 1.89 -9.95 -7.96
N ALA A 17 3.21 -9.79 -8.12
CA ALA A 17 4.18 -10.87 -8.33
C ALA A 17 4.37 -11.85 -7.15
N GLY A 18 3.40 -11.96 -6.23
CA GLY A 18 3.36 -13.00 -5.20
C GLY A 18 3.73 -12.54 -3.79
N ASP A 19 4.51 -11.46 -3.64
CA ASP A 19 5.10 -11.12 -2.35
C ASP A 19 4.11 -10.54 -1.33
N PHE A 20 2.99 -9.94 -1.76
CA PHE A 20 1.94 -9.44 -0.85
C PHE A 20 0.80 -10.45 -0.60
N ASN A 21 0.82 -11.63 -1.22
CA ASN A 21 -0.41 -12.41 -1.46
C ASN A 21 -1.02 -13.14 -0.25
N HIS A 22 -0.48 -13.03 0.96
CA HIS A 22 -0.86 -13.93 2.04
C HIS A 22 -1.28 -13.29 3.36
N GLN A 23 -1.09 -11.97 3.57
CA GLN A 23 -1.52 -11.31 4.80
C GLN A 23 -1.93 -9.85 4.54
N CYS A 24 -3.24 -9.60 4.42
CA CYS A 24 -3.77 -8.24 4.28
C CYS A 24 -3.43 -7.36 5.51
N GLU A 25 -3.39 -7.95 6.70
CA GLU A 25 -3.02 -7.25 7.93
C GLU A 25 -1.63 -6.59 7.84
N GLU A 26 -0.67 -7.26 7.20
CA GLU A 26 0.69 -6.72 7.07
C GLU A 26 0.75 -5.48 6.17
N ILE A 27 -0.04 -5.44 5.09
CA ILE A 27 -0.11 -4.24 4.25
C ILE A 27 -0.81 -3.10 5.00
N HIS A 28 -1.82 -3.39 5.81
CA HIS A 28 -2.50 -2.40 6.65
C HIS A 28 -1.55 -1.83 7.70
N ASN A 29 -0.76 -2.68 8.35
CA ASN A 29 0.26 -2.29 9.32
C ASN A 29 1.32 -1.38 8.66
N LEU A 30 1.82 -1.77 7.48
CA LEU A 30 2.80 -0.97 6.74
C LEU A 30 2.25 0.40 6.33
N LEU A 31 1.04 0.46 5.79
CA LEU A 31 0.39 1.70 5.39
C LEU A 31 0.14 2.61 6.59
N SER A 32 -0.31 2.04 7.70
CA SER A 32 -0.51 2.74 8.98
C SER A 32 0.79 3.32 9.52
N ALA A 33 1.85 2.52 9.62
CA ALA A 33 3.18 2.94 10.08
C ALA A 33 3.80 4.03 9.17
N CYS A 34 3.47 4.01 7.87
CA CYS A 34 3.89 5.06 6.95
C CYS A 34 3.03 6.33 7.04
N GLY A 35 1.93 6.32 7.80
CA GLY A 35 1.00 7.44 7.96
C GLY A 35 0.14 7.68 6.73
N ALA A 36 -0.18 6.65 5.96
CA ALA A 36 -1.06 6.74 4.80
C ALA A 36 -2.54 6.78 5.22
N GLU A 37 -3.33 7.61 4.54
CA GLU A 37 -4.78 7.55 4.64
C GLU A 37 -5.34 6.56 3.59
N TYR A 38 -6.16 5.62 4.04
CA TYR A 38 -6.80 4.61 3.21
C TYR A 38 -8.16 4.20 3.79
N THR A 39 -8.99 3.52 3.01
CA THR A 39 -10.31 3.04 3.47
C THR A 39 -10.23 1.68 4.14
N GLY A 40 -11.20 1.32 4.97
CA GLY A 40 -11.27 -0.02 5.55
C GLY A 40 -10.43 -0.20 6.82
N ASP A 41 -10.68 -1.30 7.52
CA ASP A 41 -10.05 -1.68 8.77
C ASP A 41 -8.95 -2.73 8.55
N CYS A 42 -8.14 -3.01 9.59
CA CYS A 42 -6.92 -3.83 9.50
C CYS A 42 -7.10 -5.30 9.02
N TYR A 43 -8.33 -5.75 8.81
CA TYR A 43 -8.67 -7.08 8.30
C TYR A 43 -9.46 -7.07 7.00
N ASP A 44 -9.74 -5.88 6.45
CA ASP A 44 -10.53 -5.77 5.24
C ASP A 44 -9.72 -6.28 4.05
N SER A 45 -10.27 -7.29 3.37
CA SER A 45 -9.64 -7.86 2.18
C SER A 45 -9.75 -6.94 0.96
N GLU A 46 -10.55 -5.88 1.02
CA GLU A 46 -10.75 -4.91 -0.05
C GLU A 46 -10.66 -3.48 0.50
N PHE A 47 -9.76 -2.68 -0.06
CA PHE A 47 -9.61 -1.29 0.35
C PHE A 47 -9.03 -0.39 -0.75
N GLU A 48 -9.18 0.92 -0.57
CA GLU A 48 -8.69 1.94 -1.48
C GLU A 48 -7.64 2.82 -0.79
N VAL A 49 -6.54 3.07 -1.49
CA VAL A 49 -5.50 4.03 -1.09
C VAL A 49 -5.39 5.09 -2.18
N SER A 50 -5.27 6.37 -1.80
CA SER A 50 -5.02 7.41 -2.79
C SER A 50 -3.66 7.19 -3.48
N ARG A 51 -3.56 7.47 -4.78
CA ARG A 51 -2.27 7.41 -5.49
C ARG A 51 -1.21 8.25 -4.80
N ASN A 52 -1.59 9.45 -4.34
CA ASN A 52 -0.68 10.37 -3.67
C ASN A 52 -0.13 9.77 -2.38
N ASP A 53 -0.97 9.13 -1.56
CA ASP A 53 -0.52 8.49 -0.33
C ASP A 53 0.31 7.24 -0.62
N TRP A 54 -0.06 6.46 -1.62
CA TRP A 54 0.75 5.34 -2.09
C TRP A 54 2.17 5.78 -2.52
N GLU A 55 2.27 6.86 -3.30
CA GLU A 55 3.55 7.46 -3.69
C GLU A 55 4.35 7.99 -2.50
N LYS A 56 3.68 8.61 -1.51
CA LYS A 56 4.32 9.04 -0.27
C LYS A 56 4.92 7.85 0.48
N VAL A 57 4.18 6.74 0.60
CA VAL A 57 4.66 5.52 1.25
C VAL A 57 5.92 5.00 0.55
N ILE A 58 5.88 4.84 -0.78
CA ILE A 58 7.05 4.40 -1.56
C ILE A 58 8.25 5.33 -1.32
N LYS A 59 8.02 6.64 -1.33
CA LYS A 59 9.08 7.64 -1.07
C LYS A 59 9.62 7.55 0.36
N LYS A 60 8.76 7.32 1.35
CA LYS A 60 9.14 7.17 2.76
C LYS A 60 10.01 5.92 2.94
N LEU A 61 9.61 4.79 2.37
CA LEU A 61 10.37 3.54 2.38
C LEU A 61 11.74 3.67 1.69
N LYS A 62 11.83 4.40 0.58
CA LYS A 62 13.12 4.66 -0.09
C LYS A 62 14.07 5.56 0.72
N ASN A 63 13.54 6.39 1.61
CA ASN A 63 14.31 7.31 2.44
C ASN A 63 14.30 6.92 3.92
N LEU A 64 14.08 5.63 4.22
CA LEU A 64 13.90 5.10 5.57
C LEU A 64 15.05 5.46 6.52
N ASP A 65 16.30 5.43 6.03
CA ASP A 65 17.47 5.76 6.83
C ASP A 65 17.58 7.25 7.21
N SER A 66 16.80 8.11 6.57
CA SER A 66 16.76 9.55 6.85
C SER A 66 15.59 9.97 7.75
N LEU A 67 14.76 9.02 8.18
CA LEU A 67 13.63 9.29 9.07
C LEU A 67 14.06 9.39 10.54
N PRO A 68 13.25 10.03 11.40
CA PRO A 68 13.41 9.95 12.85
C PRO A 68 13.42 8.49 13.33
N GLU A 69 14.17 8.21 14.39
CA GLU A 69 14.35 6.85 14.93
C GLU A 69 13.02 6.18 15.29
N GLU A 70 12.11 6.91 15.95
CA GLU A 70 10.77 6.41 16.31
C GLU A 70 9.96 5.99 15.07
N GLU A 71 9.87 6.84 14.05
CA GLU A 71 9.16 6.50 12.79
C GLU A 71 9.84 5.35 12.03
N LYS A 72 11.17 5.30 12.08
CA LYS A 72 11.94 4.23 11.43
C LYS A 72 11.66 2.89 12.10
N ASP A 73 11.63 2.85 13.42
CA ASP A 73 11.40 1.63 14.19
C ASP A 73 10.00 1.06 13.94
N GLU A 74 8.96 1.90 13.93
CA GLU A 74 7.58 1.48 13.61
C GLU A 74 7.48 0.86 12.21
N ILE A 75 8.11 1.49 11.21
CA ILE A 75 8.10 0.98 9.82
C ILE A 75 8.91 -0.31 9.71
N MET A 76 10.05 -0.41 10.41
CA MET A 76 10.89 -1.61 10.41
C MET A 76 10.22 -2.80 11.08
N GLU A 77 9.42 -2.57 12.13
CA GLU A 77 8.59 -3.60 12.77
C GLU A 77 7.56 -4.15 11.76
N ALA A 78 6.81 -3.28 11.09
CA ALA A 78 5.85 -3.68 10.07
C ALA A 78 6.50 -4.45 8.89
N ILE A 79 7.68 -4.01 8.42
CA ILE A 79 8.44 -4.72 7.38
C ILE A 79 8.90 -6.10 7.88
N GLY A 80 9.29 -6.20 9.15
CA GLY A 80 9.76 -7.43 9.78
C GLY A 80 8.70 -8.55 9.79
N GLU A 81 7.43 -8.18 9.85
CA GLU A 81 6.30 -9.12 9.79
C GLU A 81 6.16 -9.74 8.39
N MET A 82 6.35 -8.93 7.33
CA MET A 82 6.06 -9.25 5.92
C MET A 82 6.85 -10.40 5.28
N LYS A 83 7.80 -11.03 5.99
CA LYS A 83 8.73 -12.07 5.48
C LYS A 83 9.41 -11.73 4.14
N CYS A 84 9.45 -10.46 3.77
CA CYS A 84 9.98 -9.94 2.52
C CYS A 84 11.07 -8.92 2.79
N THR A 85 11.95 -8.68 1.81
CA THR A 85 12.95 -7.62 1.94
C THR A 85 12.32 -6.25 1.64
N LEU A 86 12.83 -5.19 2.27
CA LEU A 86 12.43 -3.79 1.95
C LEU A 86 12.48 -3.51 0.45
N LYS A 87 13.50 -4.04 -0.24
CA LYS A 87 13.65 -3.89 -1.69
C LYS A 87 12.47 -4.51 -2.44
N ASN A 88 12.09 -5.75 -2.11
CA ASN A 88 10.96 -6.43 -2.75
C ASN A 88 9.64 -5.69 -2.48
N ILE A 89 9.45 -5.18 -1.26
CA ILE A 89 8.26 -4.40 -0.89
C ILE A 89 8.17 -3.16 -1.79
N ILE A 90 9.25 -2.36 -1.88
CA ILE A 90 9.29 -1.17 -2.72
C ILE A 90 9.01 -1.53 -4.19
N GLU A 91 9.69 -2.54 -4.74
CA GLU A 91 9.50 -2.98 -6.13
C GLU A 91 8.06 -3.42 -6.41
N GLY A 92 7.45 -4.15 -5.48
CA GLY A 92 6.05 -4.59 -5.62
C GLY A 92 5.06 -3.43 -5.50
N MET A 93 5.28 -2.48 -4.60
CA MET A 93 4.43 -1.27 -4.51
C MET A 93 4.54 -0.39 -5.76
N GLU A 94 5.74 -0.23 -6.33
CA GLU A 94 5.96 0.49 -7.58
C GLU A 94 5.30 -0.22 -8.77
N PHE A 95 5.38 -1.55 -8.81
CA PHE A 95 4.69 -2.35 -9.81
C PHE A 95 3.18 -2.12 -9.76
N LEU A 96 2.57 -2.21 -8.57
CA LEU A 96 1.13 -1.97 -8.40
C LEU A 96 0.72 -0.56 -8.84
N LEU A 97 1.50 0.46 -8.48
CA LEU A 97 1.26 1.83 -8.90
C LEU A 97 1.32 2.00 -10.43
N LYS A 98 2.33 1.40 -11.06
CA LYS A 98 2.50 1.45 -12.53
C LYS A 98 1.39 0.71 -13.26
N GLU A 99 0.96 -0.43 -12.73
CA GLU A 99 -0.02 -1.29 -13.39
C GLU A 99 -1.46 -0.83 -13.18
N SER A 100 -1.72 -0.01 -12.15
CA SER A 100 -3.01 0.63 -11.91
C SER A 100 -3.38 1.67 -12.97
N ASP A 101 -4.68 1.85 -13.25
CA ASP A 101 -5.18 2.82 -14.25
C ASP A 101 -4.74 4.24 -13.89
N PRO A 102 -3.90 4.92 -14.69
CA PRO A 102 -3.37 6.25 -14.39
C PRO A 102 -4.44 7.35 -14.30
N ASN A 103 -5.65 7.11 -14.81
CA ASN A 103 -6.77 8.05 -14.72
C ASN A 103 -7.57 7.90 -13.42
N ASN A 104 -7.29 6.87 -12.61
CA ASN A 104 -7.92 6.68 -11.32
C ASN A 104 -7.05 7.31 -10.22
N ASP A 105 -7.65 8.19 -9.42
CA ASP A 105 -7.01 8.84 -8.27
C ASP A 105 -6.66 7.84 -7.15
N PHE A 106 -7.22 6.62 -7.19
CA PHE A 106 -7.09 5.60 -6.15
C PHE A 106 -6.59 4.27 -6.71
N LEU A 107 -5.82 3.55 -5.90
CA LEU A 107 -5.54 2.14 -6.08
C LEU A 107 -6.55 1.35 -5.27
N HIS A 108 -7.27 0.46 -5.94
CA HIS A 108 -8.14 -0.52 -5.29
C HIS A 108 -7.36 -1.82 -5.12
N LEU A 109 -7.18 -2.24 -3.87
CA LEU A 109 -6.46 -3.44 -3.48
C LEU A 109 -7.47 -4.48 -2.99
N SER A 110 -7.28 -5.72 -3.44
CA SER A 110 -8.18 -6.83 -3.13
C SER A 110 -7.38 -8.12 -2.95
N TYR A 111 -7.61 -8.80 -1.82
CA TYR A 111 -6.97 -10.03 -1.38
C TYR A 111 -7.98 -11.18 -1.46
N PHE A 112 -7.58 -12.32 -2.04
CA PHE A 112 -8.44 -13.49 -2.28
C PHE A 112 -7.78 -14.80 -1.84
#